data_AF-A0A183TM04-F1
#
_entry.id   AF-A0A183TM04-F1
#
_cell.length_a   1.000
_cell.length_b   1.000
_cell.length_c   1.000
_cell.angle_alpha   90.00
_cell.angle_beta   90.00
_cell.angle_gamma   90.00
#
_symmetry.space_group_name_H-M   'P 1'
#
loop_
_entity.id
_entity.type
_entity.pdbx_description
1 polymer ?
#
loop_
_entity_poly.entity_id
_entity_poly.type
_entity_poly.pdbx_seq_one_letter_code
_entity_poly.pdbx_strand_id
1 'polypeptide(L)'
;MQASTRVSTNTVHDLLFADDCALNTVTEEDMQRSMKPCAAGCANLVLTISTAKTVVMHQPPPSAKYNVPRINVNGTKLKNVETFAYLGNMLSRKTRISDEVAQRVSRASHATLFT
;
A
#
# COMPACT_ATOMS: atom_id res chain seq x y z
N MET A 1 34.30 -39.41 -18.62
CA MET A 1 34.11 -37.94 -18.77
C MET A 1 33.42 -37.44 -17.51
N GLN A 2 34.06 -36.58 -16.72
CA GLN A 2 33.47 -36.02 -15.50
C GLN A 2 33.14 -34.55 -15.78
N ALA A 3 31.85 -34.18 -15.74
CA ALA A 3 31.40 -32.82 -15.98
C ALA A 3 31.51 -32.01 -14.69
N SER A 4 32.30 -30.93 -14.73
CA SER A 4 32.40 -29.96 -13.64
C SER A 4 31.17 -29.04 -13.68
N THR A 5 30.39 -29.02 -12.61
CA THR A 5 29.30 -28.07 -12.42
C THR A 5 29.84 -26.83 -11.69
N ARG A 6 29.96 -25.71 -12.43
CA ARG A 6 30.21 -24.39 -11.82
C ARG A 6 28.91 -23.82 -11.30
N VAL A 7 28.65 -24.04 -10.00
CA VAL A 7 27.64 -23.27 -9.28
C VAL A 7 28.23 -21.90 -8.99
N SER A 8 27.62 -20.85 -9.52
CA SER A 8 28.01 -19.47 -9.27
C SER A 8 26.97 -18.83 -8.37
N THR A 9 27.36 -18.43 -7.16
CA THR A 9 26.50 -17.69 -6.24
C THR A 9 26.57 -16.22 -6.60
N ASN A 10 25.49 -15.71 -7.18
CA ASN A 10 25.30 -14.30 -7.51
C ASN A 10 24.62 -13.60 -6.33
N THR A 11 25.40 -12.88 -5.52
CA THR A 11 24.85 -12.00 -4.48
C THR A 11 24.26 -10.76 -5.16
N VAL A 12 22.94 -10.60 -5.10
CA VAL A 12 22.24 -9.39 -5.57
C VAL A 12 22.57 -8.27 -4.57
N HIS A 13 23.44 -7.36 -4.96
CA HIS A 13 24.05 -6.39 -4.04
C HIS A 13 23.29 -5.07 -3.87
N ASP A 14 22.18 -4.85 -4.57
CA ASP A 14 21.29 -3.74 -4.27
C ASP A 14 19.91 -4.01 -4.85
N LEU A 15 18.95 -4.36 -3.99
CA LEU A 15 17.55 -4.31 -4.34
C LEU A 15 17.04 -2.94 -3.91
N LEU A 16 17.17 -1.94 -4.80
CA LEU A 16 16.53 -0.62 -4.66
C LEU A 16 15.01 -0.79 -4.83
N PHE A 17 14.36 -1.48 -3.89
CA PHE A 17 12.91 -1.60 -3.84
C PHE A 17 12.38 -0.45 -2.99
N ALA A 18 11.25 0.13 -3.40
CA ALA A 18 10.47 0.95 -2.49
C ALA A 18 10.11 0.09 -1.27
N ASP A 19 10.43 0.58 -0.07
CA ASP A 19 10.12 -0.07 1.20
C ASP A 19 8.63 0.08 1.58
N ASP A 20 7.93 0.98 0.90
CA ASP A 20 6.52 1.27 1.09
C ASP A 20 5.58 0.34 0.29
N CYS A 21 4.57 -0.21 0.97
CA CYS A 21 3.49 -0.98 0.37
C CYS A 21 2.13 -0.37 0.73
N ALA A 22 1.22 -0.30 -0.25
CA ALA A 22 -0.17 0.08 -0.03
C ALA A 22 -1.09 -1.11 -0.31
N LEU A 23 -1.93 -1.45 0.66
CA LEU A 23 -2.94 -2.51 0.55
C LEU A 23 -4.33 -1.89 0.42
N ASN A 24 -5.14 -2.40 -0.51
CA ASN A 24 -6.53 -2.05 -0.63
C ASN A 24 -7.42 -3.31 -0.54
N THR A 25 -8.54 -3.18 0.17
CA THR A 25 -9.55 -4.24 0.28
C THR A 25 -10.92 -3.58 0.33
N VAL A 26 -11.95 -4.37 0.04
CA VAL A 26 -13.35 -3.90 0.09
C VAL A 26 -13.86 -3.83 1.53
N THR A 27 -13.38 -4.71 2.40
CA THR A 27 -13.85 -4.85 3.78
C THR A 27 -12.73 -4.63 4.80
N GLU A 28 -13.11 -4.23 6.01
CA GLU A 28 -12.20 -4.11 7.15
C GLU A 28 -11.66 -5.49 7.57
N GLU A 29 -12.50 -6.52 7.51
CA GLU A 29 -12.14 -7.90 7.85
C GLU A 29 -11.05 -8.43 6.93
N ASP A 30 -11.16 -8.17 5.62
CA ASP A 30 -10.14 -8.57 4.65
C ASP A 30 -8.85 -7.76 4.84
N MET A 31 -8.95 -6.47 5.18
CA MET A 31 -7.78 -5.65 5.52
C MET A 31 -7.07 -6.23 6.74
N GLN A 32 -7.81 -6.54 7.81
CA GLN A 32 -7.26 -7.13 9.03
C GLN A 32 -6.64 -8.51 8.76
N ARG A 33 -7.28 -9.33 7.93
CA ARG A 33 -6.76 -10.64 7.50
C ARG A 33 -5.48 -10.51 6.69
N SER A 34 -5.34 -9.47 5.86
CA SER A 34 -4.16 -9.21 5.04
C SER A 34 -2.91 -8.82 5.83
N MET A 35 -3.07 -8.35 7.08
CA MET A 35 -1.91 -7.91 7.88
C MET A 35 -0.97 -9.05 8.27
N LYS A 36 -1.48 -10.26 8.50
CA LYS A 36 -0.66 -11.42 8.84
C LYS A 36 0.25 -11.86 7.67
N PRO A 37 -0.27 -12.11 6.45
CA PRO A 37 0.60 -12.42 5.32
C PRO A 37 1.50 -11.24 4.92
N CYS A 38 1.06 -9.99 5.07
CA CYS A 38 1.92 -8.82 4.87
C CYS A 38 3.13 -8.86 5.84
N ALA A 39 2.90 -9.07 7.14
CA ALA A 39 3.97 -9.19 8.12
C ALA A 39 4.92 -10.37 7.84
N ALA A 40 4.38 -11.52 7.44
CA ALA A 40 5.19 -12.68 7.05
C ALA A 40 6.03 -12.39 5.79
N GLY A 41 5.44 -11.74 4.77
CA GLY A 41 6.14 -11.32 3.57
C GLY A 41 7.28 -10.35 3.86
N CYS A 42 7.04 -9.34 4.70
CA CYS A 42 8.08 -8.43 5.17
C CYS A 42 9.20 -9.18 5.88
N ALA A 43 8.87 -10.08 6.82
CA ALA A 43 9.88 -10.84 7.56
C ALA A 43 10.74 -11.73 6.65
N ASN A 44 10.16 -12.35 5.61
CA ASN A 44 10.88 -13.13 4.62
C ASN A 44 11.86 -12.29 3.78
N LEU A 45 11.55 -11.00 3.60
CA LEU A 45 12.43 -10.02 2.97
C LEU A 45 13.39 -9.35 3.95
N VAL A 46 13.45 -9.82 5.21
CA VAL A 46 14.24 -9.22 6.30
C VAL A 46 13.82 -7.77 6.59
N LEU A 47 12.57 -7.43 6.29
CA LEU A 47 11.95 -6.13 6.57
C LEU A 47 11.06 -6.19 7.82
N THR A 48 10.99 -5.07 8.55
CA THR A 48 10.11 -4.90 9.71
C THR A 48 9.03 -3.87 9.40
N ILE A 49 7.76 -4.23 9.64
CA ILE A 49 6.65 -3.28 9.51
C ILE A 49 6.74 -2.24 10.64
N SER A 50 6.85 -0.97 10.26
CA SER A 50 6.78 0.14 11.21
C SER A 50 5.34 0.52 11.50
N THR A 51 4.77 -0.01 12.59
CA THR A 51 3.39 0.31 13.03
C THR A 51 3.18 1.79 13.33
N ALA A 52 4.25 2.53 13.62
CA ALA A 52 4.23 3.99 13.80
C ALA A 52 4.06 4.76 12.48
N LYS A 53 4.58 4.21 11.36
CA LYS A 53 4.47 4.82 10.02
C LYS A 53 3.28 4.29 9.23
N THR A 54 2.84 3.06 9.49
CA THR A 54 1.69 2.47 8.80
C THR A 54 0.38 3.16 9.20
N VAL A 55 -0.37 3.62 8.20
CA VAL A 55 -1.64 4.31 8.39
C VAL A 55 -2.77 3.59 7.67
N VAL A 56 -4.00 3.80 8.16
CA VAL A 56 -5.22 3.20 7.62
C VAL A 56 -6.16 4.30 7.18
N MET A 57 -6.74 4.14 5.99
CA MET A 57 -7.80 4.98 5.48
C MET A 57 -8.99 4.11 5.09
N HIS A 58 -10.19 4.55 5.43
CA HIS A 58 -11.44 3.85 5.12
C HIS A 58 -12.41 4.79 4.44
N GLN A 59 -12.78 4.47 3.21
CA GLN A 59 -13.76 5.24 2.46
C GLN A 59 -15.12 4.56 2.57
N PRO A 60 -16.03 5.04 3.43
CA PRO A 60 -17.37 4.47 3.49
C PRO A 60 -18.13 4.80 2.19
N PRO A 61 -19.12 3.97 1.82
CA PRO A 61 -20.10 4.36 0.80
C PRO A 61 -20.72 5.73 1.11
N PRO A 62 -21.11 6.53 0.11
CA PRO A 62 -21.57 7.92 0.30
C PRO A 62 -22.70 8.12 1.32
N SER A 63 -23.55 7.11 1.50
CA SER A 63 -24.70 7.13 2.42
C SER A 63 -24.47 6.34 3.72
N ALA A 64 -23.32 5.68 3.87
CA ALA A 64 -23.02 4.87 5.03
C ALA A 64 -22.47 5.72 6.18
N LYS A 65 -22.85 5.36 7.41
CA LYS A 65 -22.22 5.94 8.61
C LYS A 65 -20.74 5.61 8.61
N TYR A 66 -19.92 6.59 8.97
CA TYR A 66 -18.50 6.38 9.12
C TYR A 66 -18.21 5.57 10.38
N ASN A 67 -17.64 4.38 10.19
CA ASN A 67 -17.07 3.57 11.27
C ASN A 67 -15.55 3.67 11.22
N VAL A 68 -14.94 3.88 12.38
CA VAL A 68 -13.48 3.97 12.54
C VAL A 68 -12.91 2.56 12.46
N PRO A 69 -12.05 2.26 11.46
CA PRO A 69 -11.44 0.94 11.35
C PRO A 69 -10.55 0.62 12.54
N ARG A 70 -10.52 -0.65 12.91
CA ARG A 70 -9.73 -1.22 14.01
C ARG A 70 -8.77 -2.28 13.47
N ILE A 71 -7.84 -1.83 12.63
CA ILE A 71 -6.77 -2.69 12.11
C ILE A 71 -5.60 -2.74 13.10
N ASN A 72 -5.13 -3.95 13.37
CA ASN A 72 -3.99 -4.22 14.22
C ASN A 72 -2.91 -5.01 13.48
N VAL A 73 -1.66 -4.72 13.81
CA VAL A 73 -0.47 -5.49 13.40
C VAL A 73 0.31 -5.82 14.65
N ASN A 74 0.61 -7.10 14.87
CA ASN A 74 1.34 -7.57 16.06
C ASN A 74 0.73 -7.03 17.38
N GLY A 75 -0.61 -6.97 17.46
CA GLY A 75 -1.33 -6.43 18.62
C GLY A 75 -1.34 -4.90 18.75
N THR A 76 -0.63 -4.17 17.87
CA THR A 76 -0.63 -2.71 17.85
C THR A 76 -1.69 -2.19 16.89
N LYS A 77 -2.57 -1.30 17.37
CA LYS A 77 -3.58 -0.63 16.55
C LYS A 77 -2.94 0.41 15.64
N LEU A 78 -3.27 0.38 14.35
CA LEU A 78 -2.76 1.33 13.37
C LEU A 78 -3.49 2.68 13.45
N LYS A 79 -2.79 3.75 13.05
CA LYS A 79 -3.35 5.11 13.01
C LYS A 79 -4.30 5.27 11.82
N ASN A 80 -5.49 5.80 12.08
CA ASN A 80 -6.41 6.19 11.02
C ASN A 80 -6.10 7.61 10.52
N VAL A 81 -6.14 7.82 9.20
CA VAL A 81 -5.89 9.13 8.57
C VAL A 81 -7.05 9.54 7.67
N GLU A 82 -7.33 10.84 7.56
CA GLU A 82 -8.33 11.36 6.62
C GLU A 82 -7.78 11.47 5.19
N THR A 83 -6.47 11.63 5.08
CA THR A 83 -5.78 11.87 3.83
C THR A 83 -4.55 10.98 3.77
N PHE A 84 -4.36 10.33 2.63
CA PHE A 84 -3.27 9.41 2.36
C PHE A 84 -2.43 9.97 1.22
N ALA A 85 -1.17 10.31 1.50
CA ALA A 85 -0.23 10.78 0.49
C ALA A 85 0.66 9.60 0.06
N TYR A 86 0.65 9.28 -1.24
CA TYR A 86 1.47 8.21 -1.79
C TYR A 86 2.02 8.62 -3.16
N LEU A 87 3.34 8.58 -3.31
CA LEU A 87 4.07 8.94 -4.54
C LEU A 87 3.65 10.31 -5.12
N GLY A 88 3.54 11.32 -4.24
CA GLY A 88 3.15 12.68 -4.62
C GLY A 88 1.66 12.88 -4.91
N ASN A 89 0.84 11.83 -4.82
CA ASN A 89 -0.61 11.91 -4.97
C ASN A 89 -1.31 11.87 -3.61
N MET A 90 -2.38 12.67 -3.47
CA MET A 90 -3.11 12.81 -2.22
C MET A 90 -4.54 12.26 -2.38
N LEU A 91 -4.80 11.11 -1.74
CA LEU A 91 -6.10 10.47 -1.67
C LEU A 91 -6.83 10.93 -0.40
N SER A 92 -8.11 11.29 -0.52
CA SER A 92 -8.93 11.74 0.61
C SER A 92 -10.02 10.73 0.92
N ARG A 93 -10.34 10.58 2.21
CA ARG A 93 -11.47 9.78 2.70
C ARG A 93 -12.81 10.18 2.09
N LYS A 94 -13.00 11.46 1.78
CA LYS A 94 -14.31 12.02 1.36
C LYS A 94 -14.57 11.89 -0.14
N THR A 95 -13.52 11.67 -0.92
CA THR A 95 -13.61 11.66 -2.38
C THR A 95 -13.75 10.22 -2.87
N ARG A 96 -14.69 9.96 -3.78
CA ARG A 96 -14.78 8.64 -4.41
C ARG A 96 -13.55 8.44 -5.30
N ILE A 97 -12.95 7.24 -5.26
CA ILE A 97 -11.80 6.90 -6.11
C ILE A 97 -12.11 7.17 -7.58
N SER A 98 -13.33 6.88 -8.04
CA SER A 98 -13.74 7.15 -9.43
C SER A 98 -13.68 8.63 -9.80
N ASP A 99 -14.11 9.52 -8.90
CA ASP A 99 -14.12 10.96 -9.14
C ASP A 99 -12.68 11.50 -9.19
N GLU A 100 -11.82 10.99 -8.31
CA GLU A 100 -10.40 11.34 -8.30
C GLU A 100 -9.68 10.84 -9.56
N VAL A 101 -9.94 9.59 -9.99
CA VAL A 101 -9.38 9.04 -11.22
C VAL A 101 -9.83 9.87 -12.42
N ALA A 102 -11.12 10.20 -12.52
CA ALA A 102 -11.65 11.05 -13.58
C ALA A 102 -10.99 12.44 -13.58
N GLN A 103 -10.82 13.05 -12.39
CA GLN A 103 -10.13 14.32 -12.23
C GLN A 103 -8.67 14.25 -12.69
N ARG A 104 -7.93 13.18 -12.33
CA ARG A 104 -6.54 13.00 -12.74
C ARG A 104 -6.41 12.77 -14.24
N VAL A 105 -7.29 11.97 -14.83
CA VAL A 105 -7.35 11.78 -16.30
C VAL A 105 -7.64 13.12 -16.98
N SER A 106 -8.60 13.89 -16.50
CA SER A 106 -8.90 15.22 -17.05
C SER A 106 -7.70 16.17 -16.99
N ARG A 107 -6.95 16.18 -15.87
CA ARG A 107 -5.74 17.00 -15.71
C ARG A 107 -4.60 16.56 -16.63
N ALA A 108 -4.38 15.25 -16.76
CA ALA A 108 -3.38 14.70 -17.65
C ALA A 108 -3.70 15.07 -19.10
N SER A 109 -4.95 14.88 -19.54
CA SER A 109 -5.39 15.25 -20.89
C SER A 109 -5.23 16.76 -21.19
N HIS A 110 -5.49 17.63 -20.21
CA HIS A 110 -5.23 19.07 -20.37
C HIS A 110 -3.74 19.38 -20.49
N ALA A 111 -2.88 18.75 -19.68
CA ALA A 111 -1.43 18.96 -19.75
C ALA A 111 -0.86 18.55 -21.11
N THR A 112 -1.39 17.50 -21.73
CA THR A 112 -0.97 17.03 -23.06
C THR A 112 -1.47 17.92 -24.20
N LEU A 113 -2.52 18.71 -24.01
CA LEU A 113 -3.04 19.65 -25.02
C LEU A 113 -2.21 20.94 -25.14
N PHE A 114 -1.24 21.17 -24.24
CA PHE A 114 -0.37 22.35 -24.23
C PHE A 114 1.11 22.05 -24.54
N THR A 115 1.42 20.85 -25.05
CA THR A 115 2.74 20.46 -25.60
C THR A 115 2.63 20.16 -27.07
#